data_AF-A0A9R1RJD7-F1
#
_entry.id   AF-A0A9R1RJD7-F1
#
_cell.length_a   1.000
_cell.length_b   1.000
_cell.length_c   1.000
_cell.angle_alpha   90.00
_cell.angle_beta   90.00
_cell.angle_gamma   90.00
#
_symmetry.space_group_name_H-M   'P 1'
#
loop_
_entity.id
_entity.type
_entity.pdbx_description
1 polymer ?
#
loop_
_entity_poly.entity_id
_entity_poly.type
_entity_poly.pdbx_seq_one_letter_code
_entity_poly.pdbx_strand_id
1 'polypeptide(L)'
;MARRLTRAMLKWVELHGKETLEIVCTSKLDKADEMMTRLRMKGGGLYPSFIGVDVEYTSEDEPPQMASVLQFCVEELCLVYHIAAATKWPKRLKQFPQEEKLYTFAGFSIEGDKKMLNKSGLEINPNNFIDMQHTWKVPTTNKFYDSLVDVAASIIHPFYKGMKQNINKEEDHKLWGTSPPPDKLIEYARKDAYTTYKSWKIIDNIVTGWDISQEHVADPYYHCNFAG
;
A
#
# COMPACT_ATOMS: atom_id res chain seq x y z
N MET A 1 -17.91 -20.59 -23.04
CA MET A 1 -18.70 -20.20 -21.85
C MET A 1 -17.77 -19.65 -20.79
N ALA A 2 -17.98 -18.40 -20.39
CA ALA A 2 -17.11 -17.61 -19.53
C ALA A 2 -17.10 -18.09 -18.08
N ARG A 3 -15.93 -18.48 -17.56
CA ARG A 3 -15.67 -18.54 -16.10
C ARG A 3 -15.20 -17.16 -15.66
N ARG A 4 -16.19 -16.28 -15.45
CA ARG A 4 -16.07 -14.94 -14.87
C ARG A 4 -15.30 -14.99 -13.54
N LEU A 5 -14.40 -14.02 -13.30
CA LEU A 5 -14.13 -13.61 -11.92
C LEU A 5 -15.41 -13.06 -11.30
N THR A 6 -16.14 -13.94 -10.65
CA THR A 6 -17.23 -13.63 -9.71
C THR A 6 -16.87 -14.18 -8.33
N ARG A 7 -15.58 -14.34 -8.01
CA ARG A 7 -15.17 -14.87 -6.72
C ARG A 7 -14.18 -13.92 -6.05
N ALA A 8 -14.61 -13.34 -4.92
CA ALA A 8 -13.67 -12.77 -3.98
C ALA A 8 -12.76 -13.91 -3.50
N MET A 9 -11.46 -13.74 -3.66
CA MET A 9 -10.49 -14.78 -3.33
C MET A 9 -9.76 -14.38 -2.06
N LEU A 10 -10.10 -15.07 -0.97
CA LEU A 10 -9.35 -15.04 0.27
C LEU A 10 -8.17 -16.01 0.14
N LYS A 11 -6.95 -15.52 0.32
CA LYS A 11 -5.74 -16.36 0.38
C LYS A 11 -4.88 -15.85 1.52
N TRP A 12 -4.26 -16.78 2.24
CA TRP A 12 -3.17 -16.51 3.16
C TRP A 12 -1.85 -16.64 2.41
N VAL A 13 -0.96 -15.66 2.58
CA VAL A 13 0.38 -15.67 1.99
C VAL A 13 1.37 -15.68 3.12
N GLU A 14 2.30 -16.65 3.11
CA GLU A 14 3.45 -16.65 4.00
C GLU A 14 4.40 -15.52 3.59
N LEU A 15 4.66 -14.62 4.54
CA LEU A 15 5.63 -13.56 4.44
C LEU A 15 6.89 -13.93 5.23
N HIS A 16 7.90 -13.08 5.15
CA HIS A 16 9.08 -13.24 6.00
C HIS A 16 8.65 -13.33 7.49
N GLY A 17 9.24 -14.25 8.25
CA GLY A 17 8.95 -14.40 9.69
C GLY A 17 7.67 -15.17 10.03
N LYS A 18 7.08 -15.93 9.09
CA LYS A 18 5.80 -16.67 9.26
C LYS A 18 4.58 -15.77 9.51
N GLU A 19 4.68 -14.48 9.20
CA GLU A 19 3.51 -13.61 9.14
C GLU A 19 2.57 -14.10 8.03
N THR A 20 1.25 -14.11 8.29
CA THR A 20 0.23 -14.51 7.32
C THR A 20 -0.63 -13.32 6.95
N LEU A 21 -0.68 -13.00 5.66
CA LEU A 21 -1.44 -11.87 5.14
C LEU A 21 -2.86 -12.30 4.76
N GLU A 22 -3.88 -11.65 5.32
CA GLU A 22 -5.27 -11.79 4.87
C GLU A 22 -5.52 -10.89 3.67
N ILE A 23 -5.81 -11.49 2.52
CA ILE A 23 -5.94 -10.73 1.28
C ILE A 23 -7.23 -11.08 0.58
N VAL A 24 -8.00 -10.06 0.26
CA VAL A 24 -9.17 -10.16 -0.60
C VAL A 24 -8.87 -9.53 -1.95
N CYS A 25 -8.80 -10.35 -2.99
CA CYS A 25 -8.81 -9.90 -4.38
C CYS A 25 -10.24 -9.92 -4.91
N THR A 26 -10.75 -8.79 -5.39
CA THR A 26 -12.16 -8.68 -5.82
C THR A 26 -12.42 -7.52 -6.79
N SER A 27 -13.39 -7.69 -7.68
CA SER A 27 -14.04 -6.61 -8.44
C SER A 27 -15.49 -6.37 -7.95
N LYS A 28 -15.94 -7.14 -6.94
CA LYS A 28 -17.30 -7.05 -6.41
C LYS A 28 -17.44 -5.90 -5.43
N LEU A 29 -18.45 -5.08 -5.69
CA LEU A 29 -18.97 -3.99 -4.85
C LEU A 29 -18.95 -4.34 -3.35
N ASP A 30 -19.78 -5.30 -2.95
CA ASP A 30 -20.11 -5.57 -1.54
C ASP A 30 -18.87 -6.04 -0.76
N LYS A 31 -18.01 -6.83 -1.43
CA LYS A 31 -16.78 -7.35 -0.84
C LYS A 31 -15.71 -6.29 -0.70
N ALA A 32 -15.60 -5.39 -1.67
CA ALA A 32 -14.70 -4.25 -1.55
C ALA A 32 -15.16 -3.27 -0.45
N ASP A 33 -16.47 -3.02 -0.32
CA ASP A 33 -17.03 -2.14 0.73
C ASP A 33 -16.84 -2.73 2.14
N GLU A 34 -17.03 -4.04 2.30
CA GLU A 34 -16.72 -4.79 3.52
C GLU A 34 -15.24 -4.63 3.89
N MET A 35 -14.34 -4.84 2.93
CA MET A 35 -12.90 -4.74 3.16
C MET A 35 -12.44 -3.31 3.49
N MET A 36 -12.96 -2.29 2.81
CA MET A 36 -12.67 -0.89 3.15
C MET A 36 -13.17 -0.55 4.56
N THR A 37 -14.31 -1.09 5.00
CA THR A 37 -14.78 -0.89 6.38
C THR A 37 -13.80 -1.48 7.39
N ARG A 38 -13.30 -2.70 7.13
CA ARG A 38 -12.30 -3.36 7.99
C ARG A 38 -10.97 -2.62 8.00
N LEU A 39 -10.48 -2.19 6.84
CA LEU A 39 -9.28 -1.37 6.71
C LEU A 39 -9.41 -0.05 7.47
N ARG A 40 -10.55 0.64 7.37
CA ARG A 40 -10.83 1.87 8.12
C ARG A 40 -10.81 1.64 9.63
N MET A 41 -11.44 0.58 10.11
CA MET A 41 -11.45 0.25 11.55
C MET A 41 -10.06 -0.09 12.06
N LYS A 42 -9.28 -0.85 11.29
CA LYS A 42 -7.92 -1.23 11.67
C LYS A 42 -6.97 -0.03 11.61
N GLY A 43 -7.04 0.76 10.55
CA GLY A 43 -6.29 2.01 10.40
C GLY A 43 -6.62 2.98 11.53
N GLY A 44 -7.87 3.43 11.64
CA GLY A 44 -8.25 4.46 12.62
C GLY A 44 -8.09 4.07 14.10
N GLY A 45 -7.82 2.79 14.42
CA GLY A 45 -7.48 2.33 15.75
C GLY A 45 -5.98 2.37 16.09
N LEU A 46 -5.12 2.70 15.13
CA LEU A 46 -3.67 2.82 15.29
C LEU A 46 -3.27 4.28 15.49
N TYR A 47 -2.13 4.51 16.16
CA TYR A 47 -1.52 5.84 16.23
C TYR A 47 0.01 5.74 16.17
N PRO A 48 0.67 6.45 15.25
CA PRO A 48 0.08 7.12 14.09
C PRO A 48 -0.53 6.10 13.11
N SER A 49 -1.51 6.56 12.33
CA SER A 49 -2.33 5.69 11.49
C SER A 49 -2.04 5.87 10.01
N PHE A 50 -1.71 4.76 9.34
CA PHE A 50 -1.39 4.75 7.91
C PHE A 50 -2.12 3.63 7.18
N ILE A 51 -2.40 3.88 5.90
CA ILE A 51 -2.83 2.86 4.95
C ILE A 51 -1.84 2.84 3.78
N GLY A 52 -1.20 1.71 3.54
CA GLY A 52 -0.40 1.49 2.35
C GLY A 52 -1.30 1.50 1.11
N VAL A 53 -0.92 2.23 0.07
CA VAL A 53 -1.63 2.31 -1.20
C VAL A 53 -0.66 2.15 -2.36
N ASP A 54 -1.15 1.51 -3.41
CA ASP A 54 -0.43 1.28 -4.65
C ASP A 54 -1.45 1.04 -5.77
N VAL A 55 -1.06 1.31 -7.02
CA VAL A 55 -1.95 1.22 -8.18
C VAL A 55 -1.23 0.62 -9.37
N GLU A 56 -1.87 -0.36 -10.00
CA GLU A 56 -1.38 -0.95 -11.26
C GLU A 56 -2.22 -0.46 -12.44
N TYR A 57 -1.57 -0.30 -13.59
CA TYR A 57 -2.16 0.33 -14.76
C TYR A 57 -2.42 -0.68 -15.88
N THR A 58 -3.32 -0.34 -16.79
CA THR A 58 -3.48 -1.07 -18.05
C THR A 58 -2.24 -0.92 -18.93
N SER A 59 -2.16 -1.72 -19.99
CA SER A 59 -1.06 -1.63 -20.96
C SER A 59 -0.95 -0.24 -21.58
N GLU A 60 0.27 0.24 -21.82
CA GLU A 60 0.54 1.46 -22.61
C GLU A 60 0.33 1.24 -24.11
N ASP A 61 0.39 -0.01 -24.56
CA ASP A 61 0.19 -0.40 -25.97
C ASP A 61 -1.24 -0.10 -26.44
N GLU A 62 -2.19 -0.01 -25.50
CA GLU A 62 -3.60 0.26 -25.75
C GLU A 62 -4.03 1.56 -25.03
N PRO A 63 -3.65 2.74 -25.55
CA PRO A 63 -4.01 4.01 -24.94
C PRO A 63 -5.54 4.28 -25.02
N PRO A 64 -6.11 5.01 -24.05
CA PRO A 64 -5.43 5.63 -22.93
C PRO A 64 -5.10 4.62 -21.82
N GLN A 65 -3.91 4.78 -21.22
CA GLN A 65 -3.55 4.03 -20.02
C GLN A 65 -4.37 4.51 -18.81
N MET A 66 -4.95 3.55 -18.06
CA MET A 66 -5.87 3.78 -16.95
C MET A 66 -5.49 2.95 -15.71
N ALA A 67 -5.98 3.33 -14.53
CA ALA A 67 -5.86 2.50 -13.33
C ALA A 67 -6.66 1.19 -13.49
N SER A 68 -5.99 0.06 -13.27
CA SER A 68 -6.57 -1.27 -13.41
C SER A 68 -6.81 -1.97 -12.07
N VAL A 69 -5.82 -1.90 -11.18
CA VAL A 69 -5.88 -2.48 -9.83
C VAL A 69 -5.50 -1.39 -8.83
N LEU A 70 -6.22 -1.36 -7.71
CA LEU A 70 -5.96 -0.48 -6.58
C LEU A 70 -5.80 -1.32 -5.32
N GLN A 71 -4.69 -1.12 -4.65
CA GLN A 71 -4.29 -1.84 -3.46
C GLN A 71 -4.46 -0.95 -2.24
N PHE A 72 -4.98 -1.52 -1.16
CA PHE A 72 -4.93 -0.92 0.17
C PHE A 72 -4.43 -1.94 1.17
N CYS A 73 -3.55 -1.55 2.08
CA CYS A 73 -3.10 -2.45 3.14
C CYS A 73 -2.90 -1.77 4.49
N VAL A 74 -3.31 -2.45 5.55
CA VAL A 74 -3.04 -2.08 6.95
C VAL A 74 -2.70 -3.36 7.71
N GLU A 75 -1.49 -3.40 8.26
CA GLU A 75 -0.94 -4.58 8.95
C GLU A 75 -1.06 -5.82 8.06
N GLU A 76 -1.68 -6.89 8.54
CA GLU A 76 -1.89 -8.13 7.82
C GLU A 76 -3.19 -8.15 7.00
N LEU A 77 -3.84 -7.02 6.75
CA LEU A 77 -5.08 -6.95 5.98
C LEU A 77 -4.88 -6.14 4.71
N CYS A 78 -4.97 -6.77 3.54
CA CYS A 78 -4.92 -6.07 2.26
C CYS A 78 -6.17 -6.31 1.38
N LEU A 79 -6.61 -5.25 0.70
CA LEU A 79 -7.57 -5.28 -0.39
C LEU A 79 -6.82 -5.11 -1.71
N VAL A 80 -7.07 -6.00 -2.67
CA VAL A 80 -6.66 -5.85 -4.08
C VAL A 80 -7.93 -5.68 -4.89
N TYR A 81 -8.27 -4.44 -5.22
CA TYR A 81 -9.50 -4.09 -5.90
C TYR A 81 -9.27 -3.90 -7.40
N HIS A 82 -9.91 -4.74 -8.22
CA HIS A 82 -9.75 -4.70 -9.66
C HIS A 82 -10.73 -3.71 -10.29
N ILE A 83 -10.30 -2.44 -10.41
CA ILE A 83 -11.07 -1.33 -10.97
C ILE A 83 -11.53 -1.65 -12.40
N ALA A 84 -10.62 -2.10 -13.27
CA ALA A 84 -10.96 -2.35 -14.68
C ALA A 84 -12.02 -3.44 -14.89
N ALA A 85 -12.15 -4.37 -13.95
CA ALA A 85 -13.15 -5.45 -14.00
C ALA A 85 -14.46 -5.10 -13.26
N ALA A 86 -14.52 -3.95 -12.58
CA ALA A 86 -15.66 -3.57 -11.77
C ALA A 86 -16.79 -2.99 -12.63
N THR A 87 -17.97 -3.60 -12.56
CA THR A 87 -19.18 -3.07 -13.23
C THR A 87 -19.96 -2.09 -12.36
N LYS A 88 -19.63 -2.01 -11.07
CA LYS A 88 -20.23 -1.12 -10.07
C LYS A 88 -19.17 -0.68 -9.06
N TRP A 89 -19.25 0.57 -8.62
CA TRP A 89 -18.29 1.18 -7.70
C TRP A 89 -18.74 1.06 -6.24
N PRO A 90 -17.88 0.59 -5.31
CA PRO A 90 -18.16 0.58 -3.87
C PRO A 90 -18.58 1.97 -3.40
N LYS A 91 -19.63 2.03 -2.58
CA LYS A 91 -20.22 3.31 -2.15
C LYS A 91 -19.16 4.22 -1.51
N ARG A 92 -18.25 3.63 -0.74
CA ARG A 92 -17.20 4.35 -0.01
C ARG A 92 -15.94 4.59 -0.83
N LEU A 93 -15.78 4.03 -2.04
CA LEU A 93 -14.50 4.07 -2.74
C LEU A 93 -14.02 5.48 -3.11
N LYS A 94 -14.94 6.44 -3.30
CA LYS A 94 -14.56 7.84 -3.49
C LYS A 94 -14.17 8.56 -2.20
N GLN A 95 -14.82 8.21 -1.10
CA GLN A 95 -14.63 8.88 0.20
C GLN A 95 -13.44 8.30 0.97
N PHE A 96 -13.17 7.01 0.81
CA PHE A 96 -12.13 6.30 1.56
C PHE A 96 -10.71 6.85 1.29
N PRO A 97 -10.29 7.10 0.03
CA PRO A 97 -9.00 7.71 -0.28
C PRO A 97 -8.94 9.22 0.02
N GLN A 98 -10.08 9.84 0.27
CA GLN A 98 -10.23 11.27 0.57
C GLN A 98 -10.23 11.57 2.08
N GLU A 99 -10.19 10.53 2.93
CA GLU A 99 -10.12 10.70 4.39
C GLU A 99 -8.94 11.60 4.79
N GLU A 100 -9.16 12.45 5.79
CA GLU A 100 -8.23 13.51 6.20
C GLU A 100 -7.77 13.33 7.65
N LYS A 101 -8.59 12.70 8.49
CA LYS A 101 -8.42 12.75 9.95
C LYS A 101 -7.93 11.44 10.54
N LEU A 102 -8.39 10.31 10.00
CA LEU A 102 -8.21 9.03 10.66
C LEU A 102 -6.90 8.32 10.31
N TYR A 103 -6.39 8.52 9.11
CA TYR A 103 -5.19 7.86 8.61
C TYR A 103 -4.62 8.62 7.42
N THR A 104 -3.33 8.46 7.17
CA THR A 104 -2.64 8.98 5.99
C THR A 104 -2.31 7.87 5.00
N PHE A 105 -2.41 8.14 3.70
CA PHE A 105 -2.05 7.16 2.68
C PHE A 105 -0.54 7.19 2.40
N ALA A 106 0.13 6.06 2.58
CA ALA A 106 1.55 5.92 2.26
C ALA A 106 1.71 5.11 0.97
N GLY A 107 2.46 5.64 0.01
CA GLY A 107 2.77 4.97 -1.25
C GLY A 107 4.22 5.22 -1.67
N PHE A 108 4.72 4.46 -2.64
CA PHE A 108 6.04 4.67 -3.23
C PHE A 108 5.87 5.29 -4.62
N SER A 109 6.42 6.49 -4.85
CA SER A 109 6.20 7.21 -6.11
C SER A 109 4.70 7.47 -6.41
N ILE A 110 3.94 7.70 -5.34
CA ILE A 110 2.46 7.79 -5.33
C ILE A 110 1.89 8.91 -6.20
N GLU A 111 2.69 9.89 -6.60
CA GLU A 111 2.25 10.96 -7.50
C GLU A 111 1.81 10.42 -8.88
N GLY A 112 2.44 9.35 -9.37
CA GLY A 112 1.99 8.65 -10.58
C GLY A 112 0.60 8.05 -10.40
N ASP A 113 0.41 7.35 -9.27
CA ASP A 113 -0.84 6.68 -8.91
C ASP A 113 -1.99 7.66 -8.78
N LYS A 114 -1.75 8.80 -8.12
CA LYS A 114 -2.72 9.89 -8.00
C LYS A 114 -3.21 10.36 -9.37
N LYS A 115 -2.31 10.56 -10.33
CA LYS A 115 -2.67 10.95 -11.71
C LYS A 115 -3.51 9.88 -12.40
N MET A 116 -3.14 8.60 -12.26
CA MET A 116 -3.89 7.50 -12.90
C MET A 116 -5.26 7.25 -12.28
N LEU A 117 -5.38 7.39 -10.96
CA LEU A 117 -6.66 7.33 -10.27
C LEU A 117 -7.58 8.48 -10.68
N ASN A 118 -7.03 9.70 -10.84
CA ASN A 118 -7.82 10.88 -11.23
C ASN A 118 -8.49 10.68 -12.59
N LYS A 119 -7.79 10.09 -13.56
CA LYS A 119 -8.39 9.70 -14.86
C LYS A 119 -9.61 8.79 -14.70
N SER A 120 -9.67 8.02 -13.61
CA SER A 120 -10.76 7.10 -13.27
C SER A 120 -11.80 7.71 -12.33
N GLY A 121 -11.72 9.01 -12.05
CA GLY A 121 -12.64 9.72 -11.13
C GLY A 121 -12.44 9.36 -9.66
N LEU A 122 -11.27 8.85 -9.30
CA LEU A 122 -10.80 8.61 -7.93
C LEU A 122 -9.67 9.55 -7.59
N GLU A 123 -9.55 9.97 -6.35
CA GLU A 123 -8.48 10.86 -5.92
C GLU A 123 -8.06 10.49 -4.51
N ILE A 124 -6.76 10.29 -4.31
CA ILE A 124 -6.15 10.25 -2.98
C ILE A 124 -6.03 11.69 -2.51
N ASN A 125 -6.45 11.96 -1.27
CA ASN A 125 -6.47 13.30 -0.71
C ASN A 125 -5.11 14.01 -0.95
N PRO A 126 -5.09 15.15 -1.67
CA PRO A 126 -3.85 15.82 -2.05
C PRO A 126 -3.10 16.42 -0.86
N ASN A 127 -3.70 16.49 0.32
CA ASN A 127 -3.08 17.02 1.54
C ASN A 127 -2.79 15.94 2.58
N ASN A 128 -3.17 14.68 2.32
CA ASN A 128 -3.07 13.60 3.30
C ASN A 128 -2.50 12.33 2.67
N PHE A 129 -1.27 12.44 2.19
CA PHE A 129 -0.50 11.33 1.66
C PHE A 129 0.99 11.48 1.97
N ILE A 130 1.71 10.36 1.87
CA ILE A 130 3.15 10.25 2.06
C ILE A 130 3.72 9.58 0.83
N ASP A 131 4.67 10.25 0.18
CA ASP A 131 5.46 9.66 -0.90
C ASP A 131 6.81 9.19 -0.34
N MET A 132 6.88 7.89 -0.03
CA MET A 132 8.07 7.30 0.58
C MET A 132 9.35 7.55 -0.24
N GLN A 133 9.24 7.62 -1.57
CA GLN A 133 10.39 7.86 -2.44
C GLN A 133 11.04 9.21 -2.16
N HIS A 134 10.25 10.22 -1.80
CA HIS A 134 10.71 11.58 -1.55
C HIS A 134 10.84 11.92 -0.06
N THR A 135 10.32 11.07 0.83
CA THR A 135 10.36 11.29 2.28
C THR A 135 11.48 10.53 2.99
N TRP A 136 11.92 9.37 2.47
CA TRP A 136 12.94 8.55 3.13
C TRP A 136 14.17 8.32 2.26
N LYS A 137 15.35 8.63 2.81
CA LYS A 137 16.65 8.42 2.16
C LYS A 137 17.29 7.12 2.64
N VAL A 138 18.18 6.57 1.82
CA VAL A 138 19.03 5.46 2.23
C VAL A 138 19.86 5.91 3.43
N PRO A 139 19.77 5.28 4.62
CA PRO A 139 20.36 5.83 5.86
C PRO A 139 21.87 6.11 5.81
N THR A 140 22.59 5.41 4.93
CA THR A 140 24.05 5.55 4.77
C THR A 140 24.45 6.54 3.67
N THR A 141 23.50 7.16 2.97
CA THR A 141 23.77 8.07 1.85
C THR A 141 22.79 9.25 1.85
N ASN A 142 23.01 10.23 0.99
CA ASN A 142 22.06 11.32 0.75
C ASN A 142 21.08 11.04 -0.40
N LYS A 143 21.03 9.80 -0.92
CA LYS A 143 20.19 9.42 -2.05
C LYS A 143 18.84 8.86 -1.59
N PHE A 144 17.83 9.09 -2.41
CA PHE A 144 16.54 8.42 -2.30
C PHE A 144 16.60 7.01 -2.88
N TYR A 145 15.65 6.17 -2.49
CA TYR A 145 15.54 4.82 -3.06
C TYR A 145 14.97 4.87 -4.48
N ASP A 146 15.51 4.04 -5.37
CA ASP A 146 15.04 3.93 -6.76
C ASP A 146 13.79 3.03 -6.87
N SER A 147 13.57 2.13 -5.91
CA SER A 147 12.43 1.21 -5.94
C SER A 147 11.92 0.82 -4.54
N LEU A 148 10.64 0.46 -4.46
CA LEU A 148 10.04 -0.15 -3.28
C LEU A 148 10.72 -1.46 -2.86
N VAL A 149 11.25 -2.23 -3.83
CA VAL A 149 12.00 -3.47 -3.55
C VAL A 149 13.24 -3.16 -2.71
N ASP A 150 13.95 -2.08 -3.04
CA ASP A 150 15.16 -1.68 -2.31
C ASP A 150 14.82 -1.16 -0.91
N VAL A 151 13.72 -0.41 -0.76
CA VAL A 151 13.19 0.02 0.55
C VAL A 151 12.86 -1.22 1.38
N ALA A 152 12.03 -2.13 0.87
CA ALA A 152 11.59 -3.32 1.59
C ALA A 152 12.76 -4.23 1.98
N ALA A 153 13.73 -4.41 1.08
CA ALA A 153 14.94 -5.18 1.33
C ALA A 153 15.82 -4.57 2.42
N SER A 154 15.88 -3.24 2.49
CA SER A 154 16.71 -2.49 3.43
C SER A 154 16.06 -2.31 4.79
N ILE A 155 14.74 -2.14 4.84
CA ILE A 155 13.99 -1.73 6.04
C ILE A 155 13.25 -2.90 6.67
N ILE A 156 12.68 -3.80 5.86
CA ILE A 156 11.94 -4.96 6.37
C ILE A 156 12.87 -6.16 6.49
N HIS A 157 13.35 -6.69 5.36
CA HIS A 157 14.25 -7.85 5.33
C HIS A 157 14.79 -8.13 3.91
N PRO A 158 16.05 -8.62 3.74
CA PRO A 158 16.62 -8.98 2.43
C PRO A 158 15.81 -9.99 1.60
N PHE A 159 14.92 -10.76 2.24
CA PHE A 159 13.95 -11.63 1.58
C PHE A 159 13.16 -10.91 0.48
N TYR A 160 12.82 -9.63 0.70
CA TYR A 160 12.02 -8.86 -0.24
C TYR A 160 12.76 -8.45 -1.52
N LYS A 161 14.08 -8.65 -1.63
CA LYS A 161 14.81 -8.47 -2.90
C LYS A 161 14.21 -9.29 -4.04
N GLY A 162 13.69 -10.48 -3.72
CA GLY A 162 13.07 -11.39 -4.68
C GLY A 162 11.57 -11.20 -4.87
N MET A 163 10.94 -10.19 -4.25
CA MET A 163 9.46 -10.12 -4.19
C MET A 163 8.80 -9.93 -5.58
N LYS A 164 9.52 -9.36 -6.56
CA LYS A 164 9.06 -9.11 -7.93
C LYS A 164 9.74 -9.99 -8.99
N GLN A 165 10.57 -10.96 -8.60
CA GLN A 165 11.47 -11.68 -9.53
C GLN A 165 10.76 -12.61 -10.53
N ASN A 166 9.51 -13.01 -10.24
CA ASN A 166 8.74 -13.94 -11.07
C ASN A 166 7.83 -13.23 -12.10
N ILE A 167 7.96 -11.90 -12.23
CA ILE A 167 7.16 -11.09 -13.16
C ILE A 167 8.03 -10.61 -14.31
N ASN A 168 7.61 -10.89 -15.54
CA ASN A 168 8.18 -10.27 -16.73
C ASN A 168 7.62 -8.84 -16.85
N LYS A 169 8.45 -7.83 -16.61
CA LYS A 169 8.04 -6.41 -16.64
C LYS A 169 7.45 -5.96 -17.98
N GLU A 170 7.77 -6.63 -19.08
CA GLU A 170 7.25 -6.29 -20.39
C GLU A 170 5.95 -7.02 -20.69
N GLU A 171 5.94 -8.34 -20.60
CA GLU A 171 4.77 -9.14 -21.01
C GLU A 171 3.67 -9.16 -19.94
N ASP A 172 4.04 -9.31 -18.67
CA ASP A 172 3.05 -9.54 -17.61
C ASP A 172 2.35 -8.25 -17.17
N HIS A 173 3.05 -7.10 -17.23
CA HIS A 173 2.46 -5.80 -16.89
C HIS A 173 1.32 -5.41 -17.85
N LYS A 174 1.30 -5.95 -19.07
CA LYS A 174 0.21 -5.73 -20.03
C LYS A 174 -1.09 -6.43 -19.60
N LEU A 175 -1.00 -7.37 -18.66
CA LEU A 175 -2.12 -8.24 -18.28
C LEU A 175 -2.91 -7.72 -17.08
N TRP A 176 -2.56 -6.58 -16.48
CA TRP A 176 -3.30 -6.01 -15.35
C TRP A 176 -4.76 -5.71 -15.66
N GLY A 177 -5.09 -5.38 -16.92
CA GLY A 177 -6.47 -5.14 -17.39
C GLY A 177 -7.29 -6.41 -17.60
N THR A 178 -6.65 -7.58 -17.62
CA THR A 178 -7.33 -8.86 -17.89
C THR A 178 -8.13 -9.31 -16.68
N SER A 179 -9.31 -9.91 -16.91
CA SER A 179 -10.18 -10.38 -15.83
C SER A 179 -10.56 -11.86 -16.02
N PRO A 180 -10.07 -12.80 -15.18
CA PRO A 180 -9.12 -12.59 -14.08
C PRO A 180 -7.73 -12.08 -14.48
N PRO A 181 -7.06 -11.32 -13.60
CA PRO A 181 -5.63 -11.14 -13.72
C PRO A 181 -4.94 -12.46 -13.36
N PRO A 182 -3.78 -12.77 -13.97
CA PRO A 182 -3.00 -13.96 -13.64
C PRO A 182 -2.67 -14.06 -12.15
N ASP A 183 -2.63 -15.29 -11.60
CA ASP A 183 -2.32 -15.52 -10.17
C ASP A 183 -0.98 -14.90 -9.74
N LYS A 184 0.02 -14.85 -10.63
CA LYS A 184 1.32 -14.20 -10.37
C LYS A 184 1.21 -12.69 -10.17
N LEU A 185 0.33 -12.00 -10.90
CA LEU A 185 0.07 -10.58 -10.71
C LEU A 185 -0.69 -10.33 -9.42
N ILE A 186 -1.61 -11.24 -9.07
CA ILE A 186 -2.27 -11.20 -7.76
C ILE A 186 -1.23 -11.34 -6.65
N GLU A 187 -0.30 -12.30 -6.73
CA GLU A 187 0.79 -12.47 -5.75
C GLU A 187 1.70 -11.24 -5.68
N TYR A 188 2.02 -10.65 -6.82
CA TYR A 188 2.78 -9.40 -6.90
C TYR A 188 2.07 -8.27 -6.14
N ALA A 189 0.82 -7.94 -6.51
CA ALA A 189 0.09 -6.79 -5.96
C ALA A 189 -0.07 -6.89 -4.44
N ARG A 190 -0.17 -8.12 -3.95
CA ARG A 190 -0.24 -8.45 -2.53
C ARG A 190 1.03 -8.14 -1.78
N LYS A 191 2.17 -8.60 -2.29
CA LYS A 191 3.47 -8.31 -1.69
C LYS A 191 3.73 -6.82 -1.73
N ASP A 192 3.41 -6.16 -2.84
CA ASP A 192 3.57 -4.71 -2.99
C ASP A 192 2.80 -3.94 -1.92
N ALA A 193 1.49 -4.18 -1.82
CA ALA A 193 0.63 -3.51 -0.84
C ALA A 193 1.15 -3.67 0.60
N TYR A 194 1.53 -4.90 0.97
CA TYR A 194 2.08 -5.18 2.31
C TYR A 194 3.42 -4.48 2.52
N THR A 195 4.36 -4.58 1.57
CA THR A 195 5.69 -3.98 1.74
C THR A 195 5.65 -2.46 1.77
N THR A 196 4.72 -1.83 1.04
CA THR A 196 4.48 -0.39 1.13
C THR A 196 4.08 0.00 2.55
N TYR A 197 3.03 -0.62 3.10
CA TYR A 197 2.57 -0.35 4.46
C TYR A 197 3.66 -0.62 5.50
N LYS A 198 4.26 -1.83 5.46
CA LYS A 198 5.20 -2.29 6.48
C LYS A 198 6.48 -1.45 6.46
N SER A 199 6.97 -1.07 5.29
CA SER A 199 8.15 -0.20 5.16
C SER A 199 7.89 1.15 5.83
N TRP A 200 6.76 1.79 5.51
CA TRP A 200 6.45 3.09 6.10
C TRP A 200 6.27 3.00 7.62
N LYS A 201 5.56 1.97 8.11
CA LYS A 201 5.40 1.75 9.55
C LYS A 201 6.73 1.64 10.28
N ILE A 202 7.71 0.94 9.70
CA ILE A 202 9.04 0.82 10.32
C ILE A 202 9.80 2.15 10.24
N ILE A 203 9.75 2.84 9.10
CA ILE A 203 10.38 4.16 8.92
C ILE A 203 9.85 5.16 9.95
N ASP A 204 8.52 5.23 10.10
CA ASP A 204 7.86 6.13 11.04
C ASP A 204 8.24 5.84 12.49
N ASN A 205 8.34 4.56 12.88
CA ASN A 205 8.84 4.16 14.18
C ASN A 205 10.30 4.58 14.41
N ILE A 206 11.16 4.48 13.38
CA ILE A 206 12.56 4.90 13.45
C ILE A 206 12.64 6.42 13.66
N VAL A 207 11.91 7.20 12.88
CA VAL A 207 11.89 8.67 12.98
C VAL A 207 11.36 9.11 14.34
N THR A 208 10.22 8.57 14.76
CA THR A 208 9.62 8.88 16.07
C THR A 208 10.57 8.54 17.23
N GLY A 209 11.21 7.37 17.18
CA GLY A 209 12.18 6.97 18.20
C GLY A 209 13.42 7.86 18.23
N TRP A 210 13.88 8.33 17.06
CA TRP A 210 14.98 9.30 16.96
C TRP A 210 14.58 10.63 17.59
N ASP A 211 13.42 11.18 17.25
CA ASP A 211 12.96 12.49 17.75
C ASP A 211 12.84 12.49 19.27
N ILE A 212 12.22 11.46 19.85
CA ILE A 212 12.14 11.28 21.31
C ILE A 212 13.54 11.24 21.94
N SER A 213 14.49 10.54 21.29
CA SER A 213 15.87 10.47 21.82
C SER A 213 16.56 11.84 21.80
N GLN A 214 16.31 12.68 20.79
CA GLN A 214 16.86 14.03 20.74
C GLN A 214 16.22 14.97 21.76
N GLU A 215 14.90 14.88 21.96
CA GLU A 215 14.20 15.63 23.00
C GLU A 215 14.74 15.31 24.40
N HIS A 216 14.95 14.02 24.71
CA HIS A 216 15.55 13.60 25.99
C HIS A 216 16.99 14.12 26.18
N VAL A 217 17.77 14.23 25.11
CA VAL A 217 19.13 14.81 25.17
C VAL A 217 19.08 16.33 25.34
N ALA A 218 18.09 16.99 24.75
CA ALA A 218 17.90 18.44 24.83
C ALA A 218 17.31 18.90 26.18
N ASP A 219 16.53 18.07 26.86
CA ASP A 219 15.97 18.33 28.19
C ASP A 219 16.22 17.17 29.17
N PRO A 220 17.42 17.11 29.78
CA PRO A 220 17.80 16.04 30.70
C PRO A 220 17.09 16.10 32.08
N TYR A 221 16.24 17.09 32.35
CA TYR A 221 15.65 17.33 33.68
C TYR A 221 14.32 16.62 33.95
N TYR A 222 13.76 15.88 32.98
CA TYR A 222 12.52 15.10 33.16
C TYR A 222 12.61 13.96 34.19
N HIS A 223 13.81 13.66 34.72
CA HIS A 223 13.99 12.67 35.79
C HIS A 223 14.06 13.22 37.21
N CYS A 224 14.01 14.54 37.41
CA CYS A 224 14.05 15.14 38.74
C CYS A 224 12.73 15.85 39.05
N ASN A 225 11.69 15.11 39.46
CA ASN A 225 10.60 15.63 40.31
C ASN A 225 9.66 14.52 40.80
N PHE A 226 10.16 13.61 41.65
CA PHE A 226 9.33 12.93 42.67
C PHE A 226 10.21 12.57 43.88
N ALA A 227 10.59 13.60 44.64
CA ALA A 227 10.97 13.47 46.04
C ALA A 227 10.68 14.83 46.70
N GLY A 228 9.51 14.93 47.32
CA GLY A 228 9.02 16.10 48.06
C GLY A 228 7.68 15.76 48.67
#